data_AF-A0AAV9BX57-F1
#
_entry.id   AF-A0AAV9BX57-F1
#
_cell.length_a   1.000
_cell.length_b   1.000
_cell.length_c   1.000
_cell.angle_alpha   90.00
_cell.angle_beta   90.00
_cell.angle_gamma   90.00
#
_symmetry.space_group_name_H-M   'P 1'
#
loop_
_entity.id
_entity.type
_entity.pdbx_description
1 polymer ?
#
loop_
_entity_poly.entity_id
_entity_poly.type
_entity_poly.pdbx_seq_one_letter_code
_entity_poly.pdbx_strand_id
1 'polypeptide(L)'
;MEESDKMDEDSKLIEELQTRSAHQRNQLLHLEKALKQAVSKQEELRKMNSDEIQRADEIINDLKQKLSRSMATIESKDVELLNLQTALGQFYAESEQKDRLGRDLALARDESDKLTESLRVANQLLEASTKEKEDILLKLSQTENMLSESRNAIFKLEQDNIKVRSALEKSITSLNRMSLDSDNFVDRRIVIKLLVTYFQRNHSKEVLDVMVRILGFSDEDKQRIGAAQQVAGKGVVRGVLGFPGRFVGGILGGSSSGVSSPLPGDNQSFADLWVDFLLKETEEKGRQENAETKMPEQSVGTGATTSSISDVHLPTQHNRSHLTSNRNTPYEHAGSEFTSVPLTSSTPQAPERNLGFSRFLQR
;
A
#
# COMPACT_ATOMS: atom_id res chain seq x y z
N MET A 1 110.33 76.62 -109.14
CA MET A 1 110.71 76.04 -107.83
C MET A 1 109.46 76.02 -106.98
N GLU A 2 108.97 77.17 -106.50
CA GLU A 2 107.77 77.31 -105.65
C GLU A 2 106.56 76.41 -106.04
N GLU A 3 106.21 76.30 -107.32
CA GLU A 3 105.12 75.42 -107.79
C GLU A 3 105.41 73.90 -107.60
N SER A 4 106.67 73.48 -107.68
CA SER A 4 107.11 72.11 -107.37
C SER A 4 107.10 71.85 -105.87
N ASP A 5 107.63 72.79 -105.08
CA ASP A 5 107.68 72.67 -103.62
C ASP A 5 106.24 72.56 -103.06
N LYS A 6 105.31 73.34 -103.63
CA LYS A 6 103.86 73.24 -103.33
C LYS A 6 103.25 71.89 -103.75
N MET A 7 103.64 71.32 -104.90
CA MET A 7 103.14 70.00 -105.32
C MET A 7 103.61 68.88 -104.38
N ASP A 8 104.81 68.99 -103.81
CA ASP A 8 105.31 68.04 -102.82
C ASP A 8 104.58 68.20 -101.47
N GLU A 9 104.29 69.43 -101.04
CA GLU A 9 103.46 69.70 -99.85
C GLU A 9 102.01 69.20 -100.01
N ASP A 10 101.36 69.49 -101.14
CA ASP A 10 100.01 68.99 -101.45
C ASP A 10 99.99 67.45 -101.52
N SER A 11 101.02 66.83 -102.11
CA SER A 11 101.15 65.36 -102.20
C SER A 11 101.30 64.71 -100.82
N LYS A 12 102.14 65.29 -99.95
CA LYS A 12 102.28 64.86 -98.56
C LYS A 12 100.98 65.00 -97.78
N LEU A 13 100.26 66.12 -97.94
CA LEU A 13 98.96 66.33 -97.30
C LEU A 13 97.93 65.29 -97.79
N ILE A 14 97.96 64.93 -99.07
CA ILE A 14 97.12 63.85 -99.63
C ILE A 14 97.47 62.50 -98.99
N GLU A 15 98.75 62.17 -98.80
CA GLU A 15 99.17 60.92 -98.13
C GLU A 15 98.79 60.89 -96.63
N GLU A 16 98.96 61.99 -95.91
CA GLU A 16 98.51 62.13 -94.50
C GLU A 16 96.98 61.99 -94.39
N LEU A 17 96.22 62.55 -95.33
CA LEU A 17 94.76 62.38 -95.39
C LEU A 17 94.37 60.94 -95.76
N GLN A 18 95.06 60.28 -96.70
CA GLN A 18 94.80 58.89 -97.08
C GLN A 18 95.08 57.92 -95.93
N THR A 19 96.25 58.05 -95.28
CA THR A 19 96.63 57.21 -94.12
C THR A 19 95.69 57.41 -92.93
N ARG A 20 95.33 58.66 -92.61
CA ARG A 20 94.30 58.97 -91.59
C ARG A 20 92.94 58.37 -91.95
N SER A 21 92.52 58.48 -93.21
CA SER A 21 91.25 57.95 -93.70
C SER A 21 91.22 56.41 -93.72
N ALA A 22 92.35 55.76 -94.00
CA ALA A 22 92.51 54.31 -93.90
C ALA A 22 92.47 53.85 -92.42
N HIS A 23 93.16 54.55 -91.52
CA HIS A 23 93.12 54.30 -90.08
C HIS A 23 91.69 54.41 -89.53
N GLN A 24 90.95 55.46 -89.91
CA GLN A 24 89.54 55.64 -89.53
C GLN A 24 88.64 54.52 -90.06
N ARG A 25 88.82 54.05 -91.31
CA ARG A 25 88.08 52.88 -91.82
C ARG A 25 88.37 51.62 -91.02
N ASN A 26 89.63 51.37 -90.67
CA ASN A 26 90.02 50.22 -89.87
C ASN A 26 89.46 50.28 -88.44
N GLN A 27 89.44 51.46 -87.82
CA GLN A 27 88.79 51.70 -86.52
C GLN A 27 87.27 51.46 -86.60
N LEU A 28 86.59 51.98 -87.62
CA LEU A 28 85.15 51.78 -87.82
C LEU A 28 84.82 50.29 -88.02
N LEU A 29 85.57 49.56 -88.86
CA LEU A 29 85.38 48.13 -89.08
C LEU A 29 85.62 47.31 -87.80
N HIS A 30 86.63 47.67 -87.00
CA HIS A 30 86.87 47.05 -85.71
C HIS A 30 85.71 47.28 -84.73
N LEU A 31 85.23 48.53 -84.62
CA LEU A 31 84.09 48.88 -83.76
C LEU A 31 82.79 48.21 -84.23
N GLU A 32 82.54 48.13 -85.53
CA GLU A 32 81.39 47.44 -86.11
C GLU A 32 81.42 45.93 -85.79
N LYS A 33 82.60 45.30 -85.91
CA LYS A 33 82.79 43.88 -85.55
C LYS A 33 82.59 43.65 -84.04
N ALA A 34 83.12 44.54 -83.21
CA ALA A 34 82.93 44.49 -81.75
C ALA A 34 81.45 44.69 -81.36
N LEU A 35 80.75 45.64 -81.98
CA LEU A 35 79.32 45.87 -81.80
C LEU A 35 78.50 44.64 -82.18
N LYS A 36 78.74 44.05 -83.36
CA LYS A 36 78.07 42.82 -83.81
C LYS A 36 78.29 41.65 -82.84
N GLN A 37 79.51 41.49 -82.32
CA GLN A 37 79.79 40.45 -81.32
C GLN A 37 79.11 40.74 -79.97
N ALA A 38 79.06 42.00 -79.53
CA ALA A 38 78.38 42.39 -78.30
C ALA A 38 76.86 42.17 -78.38
N VAL A 39 76.24 42.48 -79.53
CA VAL A 39 74.81 42.23 -79.78
C VAL A 39 74.50 40.73 -79.80
N SER A 40 75.33 39.90 -80.46
CA SER A 40 75.17 38.43 -80.43
C SER A 40 75.17 37.90 -78.99
N LYS A 41 76.20 38.25 -78.21
CA LYS A 41 76.32 37.86 -76.80
C LYS A 41 75.16 38.36 -75.95
N GLN A 42 74.65 39.57 -76.20
CA GLN A 42 73.50 40.11 -75.48
C GLN A 42 72.23 39.31 -75.78
N GLU A 43 72.03 38.86 -77.02
CA GLU A 43 70.87 38.06 -77.41
C GLU A 43 70.97 36.61 -76.90
N GLU A 44 72.16 36.01 -76.93
CA GLU A 44 72.46 34.73 -76.29
C GLU A 44 72.14 34.77 -74.78
N LEU A 45 72.56 35.84 -74.08
CA LEU A 45 72.26 36.06 -72.66
C LEU A 45 70.76 36.30 -72.41
N ARG A 46 70.07 37.08 -73.25
CA ARG A 46 68.61 37.26 -73.16
C ARG A 46 67.89 35.93 -73.27
N LYS A 47 68.27 35.10 -74.25
CA LYS A 47 67.65 33.79 -74.44
C LYS A 47 67.86 32.90 -73.21
N MET A 48 69.10 32.72 -72.75
CA MET A 48 69.37 31.89 -71.57
C MET A 48 68.62 32.37 -70.32
N ASN A 49 68.49 33.69 -70.14
CA ASN A 49 67.70 34.27 -69.05
C ASN A 49 66.19 34.00 -69.20
N SER A 50 65.65 34.05 -70.43
CA SER A 50 64.27 33.66 -70.71
C SER A 50 64.03 32.17 -70.45
N ASP A 51 64.96 31.32 -70.88
CA ASP A 51 64.93 29.87 -70.68
C ASP A 51 65.04 29.49 -69.18
N GLU A 52 65.71 30.32 -68.36
CA GLU A 52 65.76 30.17 -66.89
C GLU A 52 64.49 30.66 -66.20
N ILE A 53 63.94 31.81 -66.60
CA ILE A 53 62.66 32.32 -66.08
C ILE A 53 61.53 31.32 -66.34
N GLN A 54 61.44 30.75 -67.55
CA GLN A 54 60.43 29.73 -67.85
C GLN A 54 60.56 28.50 -66.95
N ARG A 55 61.78 27.99 -66.75
CA ARG A 55 62.03 26.84 -65.85
C ARG A 55 61.69 27.17 -64.39
N ALA A 56 61.97 28.40 -63.93
CA ALA A 56 61.57 28.85 -62.61
C ALA A 56 60.04 28.92 -62.45
N ASP A 57 59.32 29.45 -63.44
CA ASP A 57 57.85 29.49 -63.45
C ASP A 57 57.22 28.09 -63.48
N GLU A 58 57.77 27.16 -64.27
CA GLU A 58 57.34 25.75 -64.31
C GLU A 58 57.50 25.09 -62.93
N ILE A 59 58.65 25.26 -62.27
CA ILE A 59 58.91 24.76 -60.91
C ILE A 59 57.95 25.42 -59.90
N ILE A 60 57.75 26.73 -59.96
CA ILE A 60 56.83 27.46 -59.08
C ILE A 60 55.39 26.95 -59.24
N ASN A 61 54.96 26.60 -60.46
CA ASN A 61 53.62 26.10 -60.72
C ASN A 61 53.42 24.63 -60.28
N ASP A 62 54.43 23.77 -60.43
CA ASP A 62 54.43 22.43 -59.82
C ASP A 62 54.39 22.49 -58.28
N LEU A 63 55.19 23.37 -57.67
CA LEU A 63 55.19 23.57 -56.21
C LEU A 63 53.85 24.11 -55.70
N LYS A 64 53.24 25.07 -56.40
CA LYS A 64 51.86 25.53 -56.10
C LYS A 64 50.86 24.38 -56.19
N GLN A 65 50.91 23.56 -57.25
CA GLN A 65 49.99 22.44 -57.41
C GLN A 65 50.17 21.39 -56.31
N LYS A 66 51.41 21.09 -55.91
CA LYS A 66 51.72 20.20 -54.78
C LYS A 66 51.21 20.77 -53.45
N LEU A 67 51.37 22.08 -53.22
CA LEU A 67 50.84 22.75 -52.03
C LEU A 67 49.30 22.68 -51.97
N SER A 68 48.60 22.98 -53.06
CA SER A 68 47.13 22.88 -53.12
C SER A 68 46.63 21.44 -52.91
N ARG A 69 47.31 20.43 -53.45
CA ARG A 69 46.99 19.01 -53.18
C ARG A 69 47.20 18.66 -51.70
N SER A 70 48.27 19.18 -51.09
CA SER A 70 48.53 18.97 -49.66
C SER A 70 47.44 19.61 -48.79
N MET A 71 47.10 20.87 -49.05
CA MET A 71 46.03 21.60 -48.34
C MET A 71 44.68 20.87 -48.42
N ALA A 72 44.24 20.49 -49.64
CA ALA A 72 43.00 19.72 -49.80
C ALA A 72 43.03 18.34 -49.10
N THR A 73 44.21 17.74 -48.94
CA THR A 73 44.36 16.48 -48.18
C THR A 73 44.24 16.73 -46.68
N ILE A 74 44.79 17.84 -46.17
CA ILE A 74 44.66 18.26 -44.76
C ILE A 74 43.20 18.59 -44.45
N GLU A 75 42.55 19.41 -45.26
CA GLU A 75 41.12 19.77 -45.13
C GLU A 75 40.22 18.51 -45.08
N SER A 76 40.50 17.51 -45.93
CA SER A 76 39.80 16.22 -45.89
C SER A 76 40.02 15.46 -44.59
N LYS A 77 41.20 15.56 -43.96
CA LYS A 77 41.49 14.90 -42.68
C LYS A 77 40.92 15.66 -41.48
N ASP A 78 40.84 16.99 -41.53
CA ASP A 78 40.17 17.77 -40.50
C ASP A 78 38.66 17.45 -40.45
N VAL A 79 38.02 17.24 -41.61
CA VAL A 79 36.64 16.76 -41.69
C VAL A 79 36.48 15.32 -41.18
N GLU A 80 37.41 14.40 -41.49
CA GLU A 80 37.41 13.05 -40.90
C GLU A 80 37.54 13.08 -39.37
N LEU A 81 38.45 13.91 -38.84
CA LEU A 81 38.67 14.06 -37.40
C LEU A 81 37.44 14.65 -36.68
N LEU A 82 36.80 15.67 -37.26
CA LEU A 82 35.58 16.26 -36.71
C LEU A 82 34.41 15.27 -36.67
N ASN A 83 34.25 14.46 -37.72
CA ASN A 83 33.26 13.39 -37.76
C ASN A 83 33.54 12.32 -36.69
N LEU A 84 34.80 11.89 -36.53
CA LEU A 84 35.20 10.93 -35.50
C LEU A 84 35.00 11.49 -34.08
N GLN A 85 35.33 12.76 -33.84
CA GLN A 85 35.08 13.43 -32.55
C GLN A 85 33.58 13.53 -32.24
N THR A 86 32.74 13.78 -33.26
CA THR A 86 31.28 13.82 -33.12
C THR A 86 30.72 12.44 -32.79
N ALA A 87 31.15 11.39 -33.49
CA ALA A 87 30.76 10.01 -33.21
C ALA A 87 31.21 9.54 -31.82
N LEU A 88 32.42 9.93 -31.37
CA LEU A 88 32.91 9.64 -30.03
C LEU A 88 32.07 10.32 -28.94
N GLY A 89 31.68 11.59 -29.15
CA GLY A 89 30.76 12.30 -28.25
C GLY A 89 29.38 11.65 -28.16
N GLN A 90 28.84 11.18 -29.29
CA GLN A 90 27.59 10.40 -29.33
C GLN A 90 27.72 9.08 -28.56
N PHE A 91 28.81 8.34 -28.75
CA PHE A 91 29.06 7.08 -28.03
C PHE A 91 29.14 7.27 -26.51
N TYR A 92 29.79 8.33 -26.01
CA TYR A 92 29.80 8.62 -24.58
C TYR A 92 28.40 8.96 -24.04
N ALA A 93 27.60 9.73 -24.78
CA ALA A 93 26.22 10.03 -24.40
C ALA A 93 25.32 8.78 -24.38
N GLU A 94 25.47 7.89 -25.38
CA GLU A 94 24.76 6.61 -25.43
C GLU A 94 25.18 5.69 -24.27
N SER A 95 26.48 5.61 -23.96
CA SER A 95 26.97 4.84 -22.82
C SER A 95 26.39 5.35 -21.49
N GLU A 96 26.34 6.66 -21.28
CA GLU A 96 25.75 7.22 -20.05
C GLU A 96 24.23 6.98 -19.96
N GLN A 97 23.51 7.06 -21.09
CA GLN A 97 22.09 6.69 -21.16
C GLN A 97 21.86 5.21 -20.85
N LYS A 98 22.73 4.33 -21.37
CA LYS A 98 22.71 2.90 -21.08
C LYS A 98 22.99 2.61 -19.60
N ASP A 99 23.92 3.31 -18.97
CA ASP A 99 24.24 3.17 -17.55
C ASP A 99 23.16 3.77 -16.63
N ARG A 100 22.38 4.75 -17.11
CA ARG A 100 21.13 5.21 -16.47
C ARG A 100 20.06 4.12 -16.54
N LEU A 101 19.72 3.66 -17.74
CA LEU A 101 18.72 2.60 -17.96
C LEU A 101 19.06 1.29 -17.24
N GLY A 102 20.34 0.94 -17.13
CA GLY A 102 20.80 -0.23 -16.37
C GLY A 102 20.52 -0.14 -14.87
N ARG A 103 20.58 1.06 -14.29
CA ARG A 103 20.20 1.31 -12.88
C ARG A 103 18.69 1.29 -12.70
N ASP A 104 17.95 1.94 -13.60
CA ASP A 104 16.49 1.99 -13.55
C ASP A 104 15.87 0.57 -13.67
N LEU A 105 16.45 -0.27 -14.54
CA LEU A 105 16.09 -1.68 -14.70
C LEU A 105 16.44 -2.51 -13.45
N ALA A 106 17.54 -2.21 -12.76
CA ALA A 106 17.88 -2.87 -11.49
C ALA A 106 16.90 -2.51 -10.36
N LEU A 107 16.49 -1.24 -10.27
CA LEU A 107 15.47 -0.79 -9.32
C LEU A 107 14.11 -1.44 -9.61
N ALA A 108 13.67 -1.46 -10.87
CA ALA A 108 12.41 -2.10 -11.27
C ALA A 108 12.39 -3.62 -10.98
N ARG A 109 13.55 -4.29 -11.00
CA ARG A 109 13.67 -5.70 -10.57
C ARG A 109 13.53 -5.85 -9.06
N ASP A 110 14.25 -5.05 -8.28
CA ASP A 110 14.16 -5.05 -6.81
C ASP A 110 12.72 -4.74 -6.32
N GLU A 111 12.02 -3.80 -6.98
CA GLU A 111 10.59 -3.56 -6.75
C GLU A 111 9.70 -4.76 -7.13
N SER A 112 9.96 -5.39 -8.28
CA SER A 112 9.24 -6.61 -8.71
C SER A 112 9.44 -7.77 -7.75
N ASP A 113 10.66 -7.97 -7.24
CA ASP A 113 10.99 -9.04 -6.30
C ASP A 113 10.34 -8.77 -4.93
N LYS A 114 10.35 -7.52 -4.45
CA LYS A 114 9.62 -7.09 -3.23
C LYS A 114 8.10 -7.30 -3.35
N LEU A 115 7.50 -6.96 -4.48
CA LEU A 115 6.07 -7.18 -4.73
C LEU A 115 5.74 -8.67 -4.82
N THR A 116 6.60 -9.48 -5.44
CA THR A 116 6.45 -10.94 -5.53
C THR A 116 6.52 -11.58 -4.14
N GLU A 117 7.46 -11.15 -3.30
CA GLU A 117 7.59 -11.62 -1.92
C GLU A 117 6.40 -11.20 -1.05
N SER A 118 5.93 -9.95 -1.18
CA SER A 118 4.72 -9.48 -0.49
C SER A 118 3.48 -10.30 -0.88
N LEU A 119 3.32 -10.59 -2.17
CA LEU A 119 2.24 -11.45 -2.69
C LEU A 119 2.35 -12.89 -2.17
N ARG A 120 3.58 -13.44 -2.09
CA ARG A 120 3.84 -14.77 -1.51
C ARG A 120 3.41 -14.84 -0.04
N VAL A 121 3.75 -13.84 0.76
CA VAL A 121 3.36 -13.75 2.19
C VAL A 121 1.85 -13.58 2.33
N ALA A 122 1.22 -12.72 1.51
CA ALA A 122 -0.22 -12.52 1.52
C ALA A 122 -1.00 -13.81 1.18
N ASN A 123 -0.54 -14.58 0.20
CA ASN A 123 -1.13 -15.88 -0.15
C ASN A 123 -0.98 -16.91 0.99
N GLN A 124 0.17 -16.96 1.67
CA GLN A 124 0.37 -17.86 2.81
C GLN A 124 -0.53 -17.52 4.00
N LEU A 125 -0.76 -16.22 4.26
CA LEU A 125 -1.70 -15.77 5.29
C LEU A 125 -3.16 -16.09 4.91
N LEU A 126 -3.52 -15.93 3.63
CA LEU A 126 -4.84 -16.32 3.12
C LEU A 126 -5.07 -17.82 3.27
N GLU A 127 -4.11 -18.66 2.88
CA GLU A 127 -4.17 -20.12 3.06
C GLU A 127 -4.30 -20.55 4.53
N ALA A 128 -3.65 -19.85 5.45
CA ALA A 128 -3.78 -20.12 6.88
C ALA A 128 -5.20 -19.79 7.36
N SER A 129 -5.73 -18.63 6.96
CA SER A 129 -7.08 -18.18 7.33
C SER A 129 -8.19 -19.06 6.70
N THR A 130 -8.00 -19.60 5.50
CA THR A 130 -8.96 -20.56 4.92
C THR A 130 -8.98 -21.88 5.70
N LYS A 131 -7.81 -22.39 6.12
CA LYS A 131 -7.71 -23.62 6.94
C LYS A 131 -8.36 -23.42 8.32
N GLU A 132 -8.12 -22.28 8.97
CA GLU A 132 -8.79 -21.93 10.24
C GLU A 132 -10.32 -21.84 10.07
N LYS A 133 -10.79 -21.22 8.99
CA LYS A 133 -12.22 -21.15 8.66
C LYS A 133 -12.84 -22.53 8.42
N GLU A 134 -12.14 -23.43 7.74
CA GLU A 134 -12.57 -24.82 7.53
C GLU A 134 -12.67 -25.58 8.87
N ASP A 135 -11.67 -25.46 9.74
CA ASP A 135 -11.70 -26.02 11.10
C ASP A 135 -12.88 -25.48 11.94
N ILE A 136 -13.19 -24.19 11.83
CA ILE A 136 -14.33 -23.56 12.51
C ILE A 136 -15.65 -24.09 11.95
N LEU A 137 -15.78 -24.25 10.63
CA LEU A 137 -16.97 -24.81 9.98
C LEU A 137 -17.19 -26.28 10.37
N LEU A 138 -16.12 -27.08 10.47
CA LEU A 138 -16.19 -28.46 10.97
C LEU A 138 -16.71 -28.49 12.42
N LYS A 139 -16.11 -27.69 13.32
CA LYS A 139 -16.56 -27.57 14.73
C LYS A 139 -18.02 -27.11 14.84
N LEU A 140 -18.44 -26.16 14.01
CA LEU A 140 -19.82 -25.67 13.96
C LEU A 140 -20.80 -26.75 13.49
N SER A 141 -20.46 -27.52 12.45
CA SER A 141 -21.29 -28.66 12.01
C SER A 141 -21.41 -29.74 13.09
N GLN A 142 -20.35 -29.97 13.87
CA GLN A 142 -20.36 -30.93 14.98
C GLN A 142 -21.30 -30.47 16.11
N THR A 143 -21.23 -29.19 16.52
CA THR A 143 -22.10 -28.67 17.58
C THR A 143 -23.55 -28.52 17.12
N GLU A 144 -23.81 -28.21 15.85
CA GLU A 144 -25.16 -28.21 15.26
C GLU A 144 -25.77 -29.62 15.23
N ASN A 145 -25.00 -30.64 14.86
CA ASN A 145 -25.43 -32.04 14.95
C ASN A 145 -25.78 -32.43 16.39
N MET A 146 -24.91 -32.18 17.36
CA MET A 146 -25.17 -32.43 18.79
C MET A 146 -26.39 -31.66 19.32
N LEU A 147 -26.60 -30.42 18.87
CA LEU A 147 -27.79 -29.62 19.21
C LEU A 147 -29.07 -30.25 18.63
N SER A 148 -29.01 -30.80 17.41
CA SER A 148 -30.14 -31.50 16.78
C SER A 148 -30.47 -32.80 17.53
N GLU A 149 -29.47 -33.57 17.95
CA GLU A 149 -29.63 -34.79 18.75
C GLU A 149 -30.24 -34.46 20.12
N SER A 150 -29.75 -33.41 20.78
CA SER A 150 -30.27 -32.91 22.05
C SER A 150 -31.75 -32.47 21.93
N ARG A 151 -32.10 -31.69 20.91
CA ARG A 151 -33.50 -31.31 20.62
C ARG A 151 -34.38 -32.54 20.37
N ASN A 152 -33.89 -33.52 19.62
CA ASN A 152 -34.61 -34.77 19.37
C ASN A 152 -34.78 -35.63 20.63
N ALA A 153 -33.86 -35.55 21.60
CA ALA A 153 -33.99 -36.19 22.90
C ALA A 153 -35.00 -35.46 23.81
N ILE A 154 -34.97 -34.12 23.84
CA ILE A 154 -35.93 -33.28 24.58
C ILE A 154 -37.35 -33.56 24.10
N PHE A 155 -37.60 -33.54 22.78
CA PHE A 155 -38.93 -33.81 22.22
C PHE A 155 -39.49 -35.19 22.59
N LYS A 156 -38.63 -36.22 22.67
CA LYS A 156 -39.03 -37.56 23.16
C LYS A 156 -39.41 -37.52 24.63
N LEU A 157 -38.60 -36.88 25.48
CA LEU A 157 -38.86 -36.73 26.91
C LEU A 157 -40.13 -35.91 27.18
N GLU A 158 -40.41 -34.87 26.40
CA GLU A 158 -41.67 -34.12 26.45
C GLU A 158 -42.87 -34.99 26.09
N GLN A 159 -42.78 -35.76 24.99
CA GLN A 159 -43.84 -36.68 24.58
C GLN A 159 -44.11 -37.77 25.64
N ASP A 160 -43.06 -38.30 26.26
CA ASP A 160 -43.20 -39.28 27.35
C ASP A 160 -43.72 -38.63 28.65
N ASN A 161 -43.36 -37.38 28.95
CA ASN A 161 -43.95 -36.62 30.06
C ASN A 161 -45.47 -36.45 29.88
N ILE A 162 -45.92 -36.16 28.65
CA ILE A 162 -47.35 -36.06 28.30
C ILE A 162 -48.04 -37.42 28.45
N LYS A 163 -47.41 -38.53 28.00
CA LYS A 163 -47.96 -39.90 28.21
C LYS A 163 -48.11 -40.22 29.70
N VAL A 164 -47.10 -39.91 30.51
CA VAL A 164 -47.10 -40.15 31.97
C VAL A 164 -48.16 -39.28 32.66
N ARG A 165 -48.29 -38.00 32.30
CA ARG A 165 -49.38 -37.13 32.80
C ARG A 165 -50.76 -37.70 32.47
N SER A 166 -51.00 -38.10 31.22
CA SER A 166 -52.28 -38.69 30.82
C SER A 166 -52.56 -40.03 31.52
N ALA A 167 -51.54 -40.83 31.79
CA ALA A 167 -51.69 -42.06 32.59
C ALA A 167 -52.01 -41.75 34.05
N LEU A 168 -51.36 -40.75 34.65
CA LEU A 168 -51.63 -40.28 36.01
C LEU A 168 -53.04 -39.68 36.14
N GLU A 169 -53.47 -38.84 35.20
CA GLU A 169 -54.83 -38.29 35.13
C GLU A 169 -55.91 -39.39 35.05
N LYS A 170 -55.66 -40.45 34.27
CA LYS A 170 -56.55 -41.63 34.19
C LYS A 170 -56.57 -42.39 35.51
N SER A 171 -55.42 -42.60 36.16
CA SER A 171 -55.34 -43.25 37.47
C SER A 171 -56.03 -42.43 38.57
N ILE A 172 -55.85 -41.11 38.60
CA ILE A 172 -56.57 -40.20 39.52
C ILE A 172 -58.08 -40.24 39.24
N THR A 173 -58.49 -40.23 37.97
CA THR A 173 -59.91 -40.33 37.59
C THR A 173 -60.51 -41.68 38.00
N SER A 174 -59.75 -42.78 37.86
CA SER A 174 -60.16 -44.11 38.31
C SER A 174 -60.27 -44.17 39.84
N LEU A 175 -59.28 -43.65 40.56
CA LEU A 175 -59.28 -43.61 42.02
C LEU A 175 -60.42 -42.73 42.55
N ASN A 176 -60.69 -41.57 41.95
CA ASN A 176 -61.79 -40.71 42.35
C ASN A 176 -63.17 -41.36 42.09
N ARG A 177 -63.32 -42.12 40.99
CA ARG A 177 -64.53 -42.92 40.74
C ARG A 177 -64.69 -44.04 41.78
N MET A 178 -63.65 -44.85 41.97
CA MET A 178 -63.63 -45.91 42.98
C MET A 178 -63.86 -45.36 44.39
N SER A 179 -63.38 -44.15 44.68
CA SER A 179 -63.62 -43.45 45.95
C SER A 179 -65.10 -43.07 46.11
N LEU A 180 -65.71 -42.44 45.10
CA LEU A 180 -67.14 -42.08 45.09
C LEU A 180 -68.06 -43.29 45.20
N ASP A 181 -67.70 -44.41 44.57
CA ASP A 181 -68.41 -45.69 44.68
C ASP A 181 -68.16 -46.39 46.05
N SER A 182 -67.22 -45.89 46.85
CA SER A 182 -66.83 -46.45 48.17
C SER A 182 -67.19 -45.57 49.37
N ASP A 183 -67.78 -44.38 49.16
CA ASP A 183 -68.33 -43.59 50.25
C ASP A 183 -69.35 -44.44 51.03
N ASN A 184 -69.25 -44.44 52.37
CA ASN A 184 -70.01 -45.33 53.26
C ASN A 184 -71.49 -44.92 53.40
N PHE A 185 -72.22 -44.86 52.28
CA PHE A 185 -73.64 -44.57 52.19
C PHE A 185 -74.49 -45.77 52.61
N VAL A 186 -74.52 -46.04 53.91
CA VAL A 186 -75.56 -46.88 54.52
C VAL A 186 -76.92 -46.26 54.18
N ASP A 187 -77.78 -47.00 53.46
CA ASP A 187 -79.11 -46.52 53.08
C ASP A 187 -79.82 -45.91 54.30
N ARG A 188 -80.22 -44.64 54.18
CA ARG A 188 -80.96 -43.87 55.19
C ARG A 188 -82.14 -44.67 55.77
N ARG A 189 -82.79 -45.55 54.99
CA ARG A 189 -83.86 -46.45 55.46
C ARG A 189 -83.36 -47.49 56.46
N ILE A 190 -82.16 -48.04 56.25
CA ILE A 190 -81.49 -48.98 57.18
C ILE A 190 -81.08 -48.22 58.45
N VAL A 191 -80.48 -47.03 58.33
CA VAL A 191 -80.11 -46.18 59.48
C VAL A 191 -81.32 -45.86 60.36
N ILE A 192 -82.42 -45.40 59.75
CA ILE A 192 -83.69 -45.13 60.44
C ILE A 192 -84.23 -46.40 61.08
N LYS A 193 -84.24 -47.54 60.38
CA LYS A 193 -84.79 -48.79 60.90
C LYS A 193 -83.99 -49.34 62.08
N LEU A 194 -82.66 -49.19 62.08
CA LEU A 194 -81.80 -49.55 63.20
C LEU A 194 -82.03 -48.65 64.43
N LEU A 195 -82.11 -47.33 64.24
CA LEU A 195 -82.47 -46.40 65.33
C LEU A 195 -83.85 -46.74 65.92
N VAL A 196 -84.85 -46.97 65.06
CA VAL A 196 -86.22 -47.32 65.48
C VAL A 196 -86.24 -48.65 66.24
N THR A 197 -85.56 -49.70 65.78
CA THR A 197 -85.52 -50.97 66.52
C THR A 197 -84.69 -50.90 67.80
N TYR A 198 -83.66 -50.05 67.87
CA TYR A 198 -82.90 -49.81 69.09
C TYR A 198 -83.78 -49.18 70.20
N PHE A 199 -84.56 -48.14 69.88
CA PHE A 199 -85.52 -47.56 70.82
C PHE A 199 -86.68 -48.53 71.14
N GLN A 200 -87.28 -49.17 70.14
CA GLN A 200 -88.41 -50.11 70.35
C GLN A 200 -88.04 -51.33 71.19
N ARG A 201 -86.78 -51.79 71.15
CA ARG A 201 -86.28 -52.93 71.93
C ARG A 201 -85.49 -52.48 73.17
N ASN A 202 -85.88 -51.36 73.76
CA ASN A 202 -85.37 -50.82 75.02
C ASN A 202 -83.83 -50.81 75.09
N HIS A 203 -83.19 -50.15 74.13
CA HIS A 203 -81.74 -49.95 74.06
C HIS A 203 -80.89 -51.23 73.96
N SER A 204 -81.40 -52.28 73.28
CA SER A 204 -80.68 -53.55 73.09
C SER A 204 -79.25 -53.36 72.57
N LYS A 205 -78.29 -53.92 73.32
CA LYS A 205 -76.85 -53.89 73.01
C LYS A 205 -76.51 -54.60 71.69
N GLU A 206 -77.29 -55.59 71.28
CA GLU A 206 -77.12 -56.32 70.01
C GLU A 206 -77.38 -55.38 68.81
N VAL A 207 -78.44 -54.56 68.90
CA VAL A 207 -78.76 -53.58 67.85
C VAL A 207 -77.70 -52.48 67.82
N LEU A 208 -77.18 -52.07 68.97
CA LEU A 208 -76.08 -51.11 69.04
C LEU A 208 -74.78 -51.66 68.42
N ASP A 209 -74.41 -52.92 68.65
CA ASP A 209 -73.22 -53.52 68.03
C ASP A 209 -73.36 -53.68 66.50
N VAL A 210 -74.57 -54.01 66.03
CA VAL A 210 -74.91 -53.99 64.60
C VAL A 210 -74.84 -52.57 64.02
N MET A 211 -75.34 -51.55 64.74
CA MET A 211 -75.22 -50.14 64.34
C MET A 211 -73.77 -49.70 64.23
N VAL A 212 -72.92 -50.04 65.21
CA VAL A 212 -71.48 -49.73 65.19
C VAL A 212 -70.81 -50.33 63.96
N ARG A 213 -71.04 -51.62 63.70
CA ARG A 213 -70.42 -52.34 62.57
C ARG A 213 -70.90 -51.85 61.20
N ILE A 214 -72.14 -51.38 61.07
CA ILE A 214 -72.72 -50.92 59.81
C ILE A 214 -72.45 -49.42 59.56
N LEU A 215 -72.57 -48.57 60.59
CA LEU A 215 -72.42 -47.12 60.49
C LEU A 215 -70.97 -46.63 60.66
N GLY A 216 -70.04 -47.52 61.00
CA GLY A 216 -68.63 -47.16 61.21
C GLY A 216 -68.39 -46.30 62.46
N PHE A 217 -69.25 -46.41 63.49
CA PHE A 217 -69.00 -45.74 64.77
C PHE A 217 -67.69 -46.25 65.38
N SER A 218 -66.91 -45.36 65.98
CA SER A 218 -65.76 -45.77 66.78
C SER A 218 -66.21 -46.39 68.13
N ASP A 219 -65.30 -47.07 68.84
CA ASP A 219 -65.62 -47.59 70.18
C ASP A 219 -65.89 -46.47 71.20
N GLU A 220 -65.40 -45.24 70.98
CA GLU A 220 -65.78 -44.06 71.76
C GLU A 220 -67.24 -43.64 71.51
N ASP A 221 -67.73 -43.69 70.27
CA ASP A 221 -69.13 -43.39 69.96
C ASP A 221 -70.07 -44.51 70.42
N LYS A 222 -69.63 -45.78 70.31
CA LYS A 222 -70.26 -46.93 70.96
C LYS A 222 -70.40 -46.72 72.46
N GLN A 223 -69.36 -46.21 73.13
CA GLN A 223 -69.43 -45.85 74.54
C GLN A 223 -70.33 -44.65 74.80
N ARG A 224 -70.30 -43.58 73.98
CA ARG A 224 -71.19 -42.41 74.17
C ARG A 224 -72.67 -42.79 74.11
N ILE A 225 -73.06 -43.62 73.13
CA ILE A 225 -74.44 -44.08 72.97
C ILE A 225 -74.80 -45.11 74.04
N GLY A 226 -73.91 -46.07 74.34
CA GLY A 226 -74.16 -47.13 75.33
C GLY A 226 -74.12 -46.67 76.80
N ALA A 227 -73.31 -45.65 77.12
CA ALA A 227 -73.16 -45.10 78.47
C ALA A 227 -74.13 -43.96 78.78
N ALA A 228 -74.90 -43.47 77.81
CA ALA A 228 -76.00 -42.53 78.05
C ALA A 228 -77.06 -43.07 79.04
N GLN A 229 -77.08 -44.39 79.27
CA GLN A 229 -77.92 -45.06 80.27
C GLN A 229 -77.13 -45.64 81.47
N GLN A 230 -75.81 -45.38 81.58
CA GLN A 230 -74.99 -45.75 82.74
C GLN A 230 -74.25 -44.55 83.33
N VAL A 231 -74.93 -43.88 84.27
CA VAL A 231 -74.36 -42.81 85.10
C VAL A 231 -73.33 -43.40 86.08
N ALA A 232 -72.07 -43.51 85.67
CA ALA A 232 -70.94 -43.77 86.57
C ALA A 232 -69.57 -43.40 85.97
N GLY A 233 -69.02 -42.25 86.39
CA GLY A 233 -67.57 -42.14 86.65
C GLY A 233 -66.60 -41.73 85.52
N LYS A 234 -65.96 -40.57 85.78
CA LYS A 234 -64.49 -40.42 85.80
C LYS A 234 -63.71 -40.34 84.46
N GLY A 235 -63.53 -39.09 84.01
CA GLY A 235 -62.18 -38.52 83.86
C GLY A 235 -61.49 -38.65 82.49
N VAL A 236 -61.54 -37.58 81.71
CA VAL A 236 -60.94 -37.49 80.35
C VAL A 236 -59.43 -37.23 80.38
N VAL A 237 -58.69 -37.90 79.48
CA VAL A 237 -57.26 -37.66 79.20
C VAL A 237 -57.07 -36.34 78.45
N ARG A 238 -56.13 -35.46 78.86
CA ARG A 238 -56.04 -34.08 78.34
C ARG A 238 -54.67 -33.70 77.74
N GLY A 239 -54.42 -34.14 76.51
CA GLY A 239 -53.44 -33.56 75.57
C GLY A 239 -51.97 -33.48 76.06
N VAL A 240 -51.12 -32.60 75.52
CA VAL A 240 -51.32 -31.59 74.46
C VAL A 240 -50.01 -31.31 73.69
N LEU A 241 -50.14 -30.86 72.42
CA LEU A 241 -49.30 -29.85 71.74
C LEU A 241 -47.77 -30.04 71.52
N GLY A 242 -47.35 -29.92 70.24
CA GLY A 242 -46.04 -29.40 69.83
C GLY A 242 -44.84 -30.35 69.94
N PHE A 243 -43.71 -30.14 69.24
CA PHE A 243 -43.26 -28.99 68.43
C PHE A 243 -42.25 -29.45 67.35
N PRO A 244 -42.16 -28.80 66.18
CA PRO A 244 -40.97 -28.87 65.35
C PRO A 244 -39.88 -27.90 65.87
N GLY A 245 -38.68 -28.41 66.17
CA GLY A 245 -37.45 -27.61 66.10
C GLY A 245 -37.15 -27.29 64.62
N ARG A 246 -36.66 -26.12 64.22
CA ARG A 246 -35.42 -25.42 64.65
C ARG A 246 -34.19 -26.30 64.44
N PHE A 247 -33.06 -25.84 63.89
CA PHE A 247 -32.48 -24.49 63.80
C PHE A 247 -31.84 -24.27 62.39
N VAL A 248 -31.24 -23.16 61.95
CA VAL A 248 -30.93 -21.80 62.48
C VAL A 248 -30.96 -20.83 61.26
N GLY A 249 -31.32 -19.55 61.32
CA GLY A 249 -30.49 -18.40 61.77
C GLY A 249 -29.37 -18.06 60.77
N GLY A 250 -29.26 -16.86 60.18
CA GLY A 250 -30.10 -15.65 60.15
C GLY A 250 -29.27 -14.43 59.67
N ILE A 251 -29.87 -13.22 59.62
CA ILE A 251 -29.20 -11.88 59.81
C ILE A 251 -28.12 -11.50 58.76
N LEU A 252 -28.06 -10.35 58.06
CA LEU A 252 -28.49 -8.93 58.21
C LEU A 252 -28.84 -8.44 56.76
N GLY A 253 -29.61 -7.38 56.40
CA GLY A 253 -29.66 -5.99 56.87
C GLY A 253 -28.48 -5.15 56.33
N GLY A 254 -28.61 -4.06 55.57
CA GLY A 254 -29.78 -3.43 54.91
C GLY A 254 -29.73 -1.88 54.95
N SER A 255 -30.11 -1.19 53.87
CA SER A 255 -30.38 0.29 53.86
C SER A 255 -31.12 0.78 52.60
N SER A 256 -31.83 1.91 52.73
CA SER A 256 -32.43 2.75 51.67
C SER A 256 -31.84 4.18 51.81
N SER A 257 -32.08 5.21 50.97
CA SER A 257 -33.02 5.55 49.88
C SER A 257 -32.26 6.51 48.92
N GLY A 258 -32.70 6.97 47.74
CA GLY A 258 -33.95 6.85 46.97
C GLY A 258 -34.33 8.20 46.32
N VAL A 259 -34.25 8.30 44.99
CA VAL A 259 -34.71 9.43 44.13
C VAL A 259 -35.18 8.86 42.77
N SER A 260 -35.99 9.59 42.00
CA SER A 260 -36.98 9.02 41.06
C SER A 260 -36.73 9.17 39.54
N SER A 261 -36.95 8.07 38.80
CA SER A 261 -37.30 8.00 37.36
C SER A 261 -36.27 8.48 36.31
N PRO A 262 -36.38 8.05 35.03
CA PRO A 262 -37.46 7.27 34.39
C PRO A 262 -37.08 5.82 34.01
N LEU A 263 -38.08 5.03 33.57
CA LEU A 263 -37.87 3.71 32.95
C LEU A 263 -37.24 3.84 31.54
N PRO A 264 -36.44 2.85 31.14
CA PRO A 264 -36.57 2.32 29.78
C PRO A 264 -36.49 0.77 29.71
N GLY A 265 -37.62 0.13 29.40
CA GLY A 265 -37.72 -1.18 28.72
C GLY A 265 -37.17 -2.45 29.40
N ASP A 266 -38.05 -3.42 29.64
CA ASP A 266 -37.74 -4.75 30.22
C ASP A 266 -36.96 -5.71 29.27
N ASN A 267 -35.84 -5.26 28.69
CA ASN A 267 -35.00 -6.04 27.78
C ASN A 267 -33.48 -5.89 28.02
N GLN A 268 -33.04 -5.24 29.10
CA GLN A 268 -31.62 -5.28 29.48
C GLN A 268 -31.27 -6.68 30.02
N SER A 269 -30.34 -7.34 29.33
CA SER A 269 -29.90 -8.68 29.67
C SER A 269 -29.08 -8.70 30.95
N PHE A 270 -29.01 -9.85 31.62
CA PHE A 270 -28.05 -10.08 32.71
C PHE A 270 -26.60 -9.82 32.26
N ALA A 271 -26.30 -10.00 30.96
CA ALA A 271 -25.01 -9.61 30.37
C ALA A 271 -24.78 -8.09 30.39
N ASP A 272 -25.80 -7.28 30.10
CA ASP A 272 -25.67 -5.82 30.07
C ASP A 272 -25.45 -5.27 31.48
N LEU A 273 -26.16 -5.81 32.49
CA LEU A 273 -25.94 -5.51 33.91
C LEU A 273 -24.54 -5.92 34.39
N TRP A 274 -23.94 -6.98 33.83
CA TRP A 274 -22.54 -7.35 34.11
C TRP A 274 -21.54 -6.45 33.40
N VAL A 275 -21.83 -5.99 32.18
CA VAL A 275 -21.01 -5.00 31.46
C VAL A 275 -21.02 -3.66 32.19
N ASP A 276 -22.19 -3.18 32.63
CA ASP A 276 -22.32 -1.99 33.47
C ASP A 276 -21.59 -2.17 34.81
N PHE A 277 -21.65 -3.33 35.46
CA PHE A 277 -20.89 -3.61 36.69
C PHE A 277 -19.37 -3.55 36.45
N LEU A 278 -18.85 -4.14 35.37
CA LEU A 278 -17.41 -4.13 35.06
C LEU A 278 -16.92 -2.73 34.64
N LEU A 279 -17.75 -1.96 33.93
CA LEU A 279 -17.50 -0.54 33.64
C LEU A 279 -17.53 0.31 34.92
N LYS A 280 -18.44 0.02 35.85
CA LYS A 280 -18.51 0.66 37.16
C LYS A 280 -17.26 0.39 37.99
N GLU A 281 -16.83 -0.87 38.08
CA GLU A 281 -15.65 -1.29 38.84
C GLU A 281 -14.36 -0.66 38.26
N THR A 282 -14.27 -0.51 36.94
CA THR A 282 -13.13 0.17 36.29
C THR A 282 -13.18 1.70 36.42
N GLU A 283 -14.35 2.35 36.37
CA GLU A 283 -14.50 3.78 36.66
C GLU A 283 -14.12 4.10 38.12
N GLU A 284 -14.57 3.26 39.06
CA GLU A 284 -14.34 3.47 40.49
C GLU A 284 -12.86 3.27 40.88
N LYS A 285 -12.17 2.29 40.28
CA LYS A 285 -10.70 2.17 40.35
C LYS A 285 -9.99 3.40 39.78
N GLY A 286 -10.38 3.84 38.58
CA GLY A 286 -9.77 5.01 37.92
C GLY A 286 -9.97 6.33 38.68
N ARG A 287 -10.99 6.41 39.53
CA ARG A 287 -11.24 7.55 40.45
C ARG A 287 -10.44 7.46 41.75
N GLN A 288 -10.08 6.27 42.22
CA GLN A 288 -9.19 6.09 43.38
C GLN A 288 -7.73 6.40 43.02
N GLU A 289 -7.24 5.91 41.87
CA GLU A 289 -5.86 6.16 41.41
C GLU A 289 -5.56 7.66 41.16
N ASN A 290 -6.54 8.42 40.63
CA ASN A 290 -6.39 9.86 40.39
C ASN A 290 -6.47 10.75 41.65
N ALA A 291 -6.69 10.18 42.85
CA ALA A 291 -6.87 10.95 44.08
C ALA A 291 -5.56 11.17 44.87
N GLU A 292 -4.56 10.30 44.73
CA GLU A 292 -3.40 10.25 45.65
C GLU A 292 -2.14 11.03 45.18
N THR A 293 -2.15 11.68 44.00
CA THR A 293 -0.94 12.36 43.47
C THR A 293 -1.15 13.85 43.17
N LYS A 294 -1.10 14.71 44.20
CA LYS A 294 -0.94 16.19 44.05
C LYS A 294 -0.14 16.82 45.18
N MET A 295 0.60 17.87 44.80
CA MET A 295 1.40 18.83 45.60
C MET A 295 2.84 18.41 45.97
N PRO A 296 3.78 19.39 46.01
CA PRO A 296 5.02 19.22 45.21
C PRO A 296 6.33 19.62 45.92
N GLU A 297 7.47 19.42 45.25
CA GLU A 297 8.68 20.20 45.57
C GLU A 297 9.58 20.51 44.35
N GLN A 298 10.46 21.50 44.54
CA GLN A 298 11.46 22.06 43.62
C GLN A 298 12.84 21.40 43.87
N SER A 299 13.87 21.41 43.01
CA SER A 299 14.06 21.85 41.61
C SER A 299 15.48 21.46 41.11
N VAL A 300 15.78 21.73 39.82
CA VAL A 300 17.12 21.76 39.16
C VAL A 300 17.86 20.41 38.99
N GLY A 301 18.34 20.10 37.77
CA GLY A 301 19.22 18.93 37.55
C GLY A 301 19.51 18.45 36.11
N THR A 302 19.78 19.34 35.15
CA THR A 302 20.46 19.10 33.83
C THR A 302 20.63 17.66 33.29
N GLY A 303 20.07 17.35 32.10
CA GLY A 303 20.53 16.16 31.34
C GLY A 303 19.76 15.71 30.07
N ALA A 304 20.01 16.37 28.93
CA ALA A 304 19.98 15.84 27.54
C ALA A 304 18.73 15.14 26.92
N THR A 305 18.64 15.31 25.58
CA THR A 305 17.90 14.48 24.59
C THR A 305 16.37 14.56 24.53
N THR A 306 15.83 14.91 23.36
CA THR A 306 14.38 14.91 23.07
C THR A 306 14.01 13.97 21.92
N SER A 307 13.02 13.08 22.17
CA SER A 307 11.88 12.70 21.27
C SER A 307 12.15 12.04 19.89
N SER A 308 11.31 11.19 19.28
CA SER A 308 10.00 10.54 19.58
C SER A 308 9.58 9.64 18.37
N ILE A 309 8.64 8.66 18.40
CA ILE A 309 8.01 7.83 19.46
C ILE A 309 7.28 6.62 18.79
N SER A 310 6.94 5.58 19.58
CA SER A 310 5.88 4.54 19.35
C SER A 310 5.94 3.46 18.24
N ASP A 311 5.77 2.21 18.69
CA ASP A 311 5.04 1.08 18.07
C ASP A 311 3.51 1.39 17.91
N VAL A 312 2.73 0.94 16.90
CA VAL A 312 2.41 -0.42 16.38
C VAL A 312 1.48 -1.21 17.35
N HIS A 313 0.29 -1.74 16.99
CA HIS A 313 -0.37 -1.99 15.68
C HIS A 313 -1.93 -1.86 15.68
N LEU A 314 -2.55 -2.11 14.51
CA LEU A 314 -4.00 -2.21 14.18
C LEU A 314 -4.57 -3.64 14.51
N PRO A 315 -5.83 -4.09 14.17
CA PRO A 315 -6.66 -3.89 12.95
C PRO A 315 -8.10 -3.33 13.27
N THR A 316 -9.21 -3.41 12.51
CA THR A 316 -9.63 -4.21 11.33
C THR A 316 -10.80 -3.57 10.52
N GLN A 317 -10.86 -3.82 9.20
CA GLN A 317 -12.00 -3.84 8.23
C GLN A 317 -13.31 -3.02 8.45
N HIS A 318 -13.72 -2.27 7.40
CA HIS A 318 -14.57 -2.87 6.34
C HIS A 318 -14.42 -2.15 4.97
N ASN A 319 -15.13 -2.63 3.93
CA ASN A 319 -14.73 -2.53 2.52
C ASN A 319 -15.77 -1.79 1.63
N ARG A 320 -15.31 -0.88 0.74
CA ARG A 320 -15.89 -0.69 -0.61
C ARG A 320 -14.97 0.06 -1.57
N SER A 321 -15.05 -0.30 -2.85
CA SER A 321 -14.31 0.29 -3.98
C SER A 321 -15.24 1.11 -4.90
N HIS A 322 -14.67 2.02 -5.70
CA HIS A 322 -15.11 2.38 -7.07
C HIS A 322 -14.03 3.24 -7.76
N LEU A 323 -13.82 3.06 -9.07
CA LEU A 323 -12.92 3.89 -9.88
C LEU A 323 -13.71 4.93 -10.67
N THR A 324 -13.18 6.15 -10.81
CA THR A 324 -13.43 7.01 -11.98
C THR A 324 -12.17 7.76 -12.39
N SER A 325 -11.98 7.90 -13.70
CA SER A 325 -10.90 8.70 -14.30
C SER A 325 -11.25 10.20 -14.23
N ASN A 326 -10.27 11.06 -13.93
CA ASN A 326 -9.90 12.06 -14.94
C ASN A 326 -8.47 12.63 -14.80
N ARG A 327 -7.91 12.90 -15.98
CA ARG A 327 -6.76 13.74 -16.34
C ARG A 327 -6.73 15.11 -15.64
N ASN A 328 -5.55 15.50 -15.13
CA ASN A 328 -4.89 16.78 -15.45
C ASN A 328 -3.48 16.89 -14.83
N THR A 329 -2.53 17.40 -15.63
CA THR A 329 -1.26 18.00 -15.15
C THR A 329 -1.47 19.52 -15.01
N PRO A 330 -0.68 20.26 -14.21
CA PRO A 330 0.70 20.60 -14.58
C PRO A 330 1.72 20.53 -13.43
N TYR A 331 2.98 20.25 -13.76
CA TYR A 331 4.13 20.73 -12.96
C TYR A 331 5.28 21.16 -13.90
N GLU A 332 6.18 21.97 -13.36
CA GLU A 332 6.90 23.00 -14.11
C GLU A 332 8.04 22.49 -15.01
N HIS A 333 8.31 23.26 -16.06
CA HIS A 333 9.35 23.00 -17.05
C HIS A 333 10.59 23.82 -16.72
N ALA A 334 11.70 23.17 -16.34
CA ALA A 334 12.92 23.85 -15.92
C ALA A 334 14.16 23.40 -16.73
N GLY A 335 14.72 24.31 -17.52
CA GLY A 335 16.15 24.32 -17.85
C GLY A 335 16.72 23.19 -18.71
N SER A 336 16.10 22.83 -19.84
CA SER A 336 16.80 22.03 -20.87
C SER A 336 17.59 22.92 -21.83
N GLU A 337 18.64 23.56 -21.32
CA GLU A 337 19.58 24.34 -22.13
C GLU A 337 20.66 23.43 -22.75
N PHE A 338 20.37 22.84 -23.91
CA PHE A 338 21.43 22.40 -24.82
C PHE A 338 21.10 22.73 -26.28
N THR A 339 21.87 23.67 -26.82
CA THR A 339 21.67 24.26 -28.15
C THR A 339 21.76 23.23 -29.26
N SER A 340 20.69 23.07 -30.03
CA SER A 340 20.72 22.29 -31.27
C SER A 340 21.59 22.99 -32.32
N VAL A 341 22.66 22.31 -32.75
CA VAL A 341 23.52 22.81 -33.84
C VAL A 341 22.75 22.70 -35.16
N PRO A 342 22.60 23.79 -35.94
CA PRO A 342 21.85 23.75 -37.19
C PRO A 342 22.63 23.00 -38.28
N LEU A 343 21.98 22.02 -38.91
CA LEU A 343 22.50 21.34 -40.09
C LEU A 343 22.51 22.31 -41.28
N THR A 344 23.69 22.81 -41.64
CA THR A 344 23.86 23.66 -42.83
C THR A 344 23.90 22.78 -44.09
N SER A 345 22.91 22.98 -44.97
CA SER A 345 22.83 22.26 -46.24
C SER A 345 23.75 22.90 -47.29
N SER A 346 24.68 22.11 -47.83
CA SER A 346 25.64 22.57 -48.84
C SER A 346 24.92 23.04 -50.11
N THR A 347 25.06 24.33 -50.44
CA THR A 347 24.62 24.90 -51.73
C THR A 347 25.82 25.58 -52.40
N PRO A 348 26.25 25.12 -53.60
CA PRO A 348 27.43 25.69 -54.26
C PRO A 348 27.08 27.00 -54.97
N GLN A 349 27.65 28.12 -54.52
CA GLN A 349 27.51 29.43 -55.18
C GLN A 349 28.69 29.68 -56.13
N ALA A 350 28.39 30.04 -57.38
CA ALA A 350 29.40 30.34 -58.40
C ALA A 350 30.06 31.72 -58.17
N PRO A 351 31.33 31.92 -58.57
CA PRO A 351 32.04 33.17 -58.31
C PRO A 351 31.63 34.28 -59.28
N GLU A 352 31.00 35.35 -58.77
CA GLU A 352 30.87 36.59 -59.53
C GLU A 352 32.21 37.28 -59.70
N ARG A 353 32.52 37.68 -60.94
CA ARG A 353 33.65 38.56 -61.26
C ARG A 353 33.20 40.00 -61.04
N ASN A 354 33.84 40.73 -60.13
CA ASN A 354 33.64 42.17 -60.02
C ASN A 354 34.92 42.96 -60.37
N LEU A 355 34.81 43.82 -61.38
CA LEU A 355 35.90 44.66 -61.90
C LEU A 355 35.82 46.03 -61.21
N GLY A 356 36.80 46.39 -60.37
CA GLY A 356 36.56 47.47 -59.40
C GLY A 356 37.77 48.27 -58.89
N PHE A 357 38.92 48.31 -59.57
CA PHE A 357 40.00 49.22 -59.19
C PHE A 357 40.53 50.05 -60.36
N SER A 358 40.26 51.36 -60.30
CA SER A 358 40.87 52.37 -61.17
C SER A 358 40.75 53.74 -60.52
N ARG A 359 41.89 54.43 -60.39
CA ARG A 359 42.06 55.82 -59.92
C ARG A 359 41.67 56.08 -58.46
N PHE A 360 42.67 56.43 -57.65
CA PHE A 360 42.80 57.82 -57.22
C PHE A 360 44.27 58.21 -57.11
N LEU A 361 44.64 59.31 -57.76
CA LEU A 361 45.96 59.95 -57.69
C LEU A 361 45.73 61.36 -57.18
N GLN A 362 45.99 61.62 -55.90
CA GLN A 362 46.16 62.98 -55.37
C GLN A 362 46.67 62.97 -53.91
N ARG A 363 48.00 63.04 -53.73
CA ARG A 363 48.64 64.32 -53.40
C ARG A 363 50.14 64.29 -53.71
#